data_AF-A0A942BQU4-F1
#
_entry.id   AF-A0A942BQU4-F1
#
_cell.length_a   1.000
_cell.length_b   1.000
_cell.length_c   1.000
_cell.angle_alpha   90.00
_cell.angle_beta   90.00
_cell.angle_gamma   90.00
#
_symmetry.space_group_name_H-M   'P 1'
#
loop_
_entity.id
_entity.type
_entity.pdbx_description
1 polymer ?
#
loop_
_entity_poly.entity_id
_entity_poly.type
_entity_poly.pdbx_seq_one_letter_code
_entity_poly.pdbx_strand_id
1 'polypeptide(L)'
;MVLVHFGNPRATLRCLASLREVETHTPLQIVVDNGSDPDLQEALRDAGLDALVIKAPANGGFAAGYNHGAAEAWREGAGSIWFLNNDAVLKVPLLDRFLAMSSERPDILLWGTHQTESGRRLGTDSQADWLAWYGFQKRLFRGKFREFPHAWRAIHDALTSRPALGRSPRY
;
A
#
# COMPACT_ATOMS: atom_id res chain seq x y z
N MET A 1 0.61 3.63 -6.84
CA MET A 1 -0.34 3.58 -5.71
C MET A 1 -1.43 2.60 -6.05
N VAL A 2 -1.79 1.73 -5.11
CA VAL A 2 -2.90 0.79 -5.25
C VAL A 2 -3.91 1.06 -4.16
N LEU A 3 -5.19 1.05 -4.52
CA LEU A 3 -6.32 1.33 -3.64
C LEU A 3 -7.52 0.47 -4.03
N VAL A 4 -8.28 0.00 -3.05
CA VAL A 4 -9.43 -0.89 -3.27
C VAL A 4 -10.72 -0.13 -2.99
N HIS A 5 -11.60 -0.07 -3.98
CA HIS A 5 -12.89 0.58 -3.91
C HIS A 5 -14.02 -0.47 -3.82
N PHE A 6 -15.08 -0.15 -3.07
CA PHE A 6 -16.33 -0.92 -3.08
C PHE A 6 -17.52 -0.02 -2.71
N GLY A 7 -18.52 0.07 -3.58
CA GLY A 7 -19.78 0.77 -3.34
C GLY A 7 -19.70 2.28 -3.54
N ASN A 8 -19.87 3.06 -2.46
CA ASN A 8 -20.02 4.52 -2.58
C ASN A 8 -18.70 5.21 -3.00
N PRO A 9 -18.66 5.95 -4.14
CA PRO A 9 -17.43 6.53 -4.66
C PRO A 9 -16.91 7.73 -3.86
N ARG A 10 -17.74 8.36 -3.02
CA ARG A 10 -17.42 9.63 -2.36
C ARG A 10 -16.11 9.59 -1.56
N ALA A 11 -15.82 8.50 -0.87
CA ALA A 11 -14.57 8.34 -0.13
C ALA A 11 -13.37 8.27 -1.08
N THR A 12 -13.46 7.42 -2.10
CA THR A 12 -12.43 7.23 -3.12
C THR A 12 -12.12 8.52 -3.87
N LEU A 13 -13.14 9.27 -4.29
CA LEU A 13 -12.96 10.55 -4.96
C LEU A 13 -12.23 11.57 -4.07
N ARG A 14 -12.60 11.66 -2.79
CA ARG A 14 -11.89 12.54 -1.82
C ARG A 14 -10.45 12.13 -1.63
N CYS A 15 -10.17 10.82 -1.56
CA CYS A 15 -8.81 10.31 -1.41
C CYS A 15 -7.93 10.73 -2.59
N LEU A 16 -8.37 10.41 -3.82
CA LEU A 16 -7.63 10.74 -5.04
C LEU A 16 -7.48 12.24 -5.26
N ALA A 17 -8.52 13.03 -4.95
CA ALA A 17 -8.44 14.48 -5.00
C ALA A 17 -7.39 15.03 -4.02
N SER A 18 -7.35 14.52 -2.78
CA SER A 18 -6.35 14.94 -1.79
C SER A 18 -4.92 14.56 -2.21
N LEU A 19 -4.75 13.40 -2.84
CA LEU A 19 -3.46 12.97 -3.39
C LEU A 19 -3.00 13.96 -4.48
N ARG A 20 -3.87 14.29 -5.43
CA ARG A 20 -3.57 15.26 -6.51
C ARG A 20 -3.23 16.66 -5.99
N GLU A 21 -3.85 17.07 -4.89
CA GLU A 21 -3.64 18.40 -4.29
C GLU A 21 -2.34 18.47 -3.49
N VAL A 22 -2.00 17.40 -2.77
CA VAL A 22 -0.95 17.42 -1.74
C VAL A 22 0.39 16.87 -2.23
N GLU A 23 0.37 15.82 -3.06
CA GLU A 23 1.62 15.21 -3.54
C GLU A 23 2.27 16.06 -4.64
N THR A 24 3.60 16.16 -4.60
CA THR A 24 4.38 16.88 -5.63
C THR A 24 4.47 16.10 -6.94
N HIS A 25 4.45 14.77 -6.83
CA HIS A 25 4.48 13.86 -7.97
C HIS A 25 3.29 12.91 -7.88
N THR A 26 2.49 12.85 -8.95
CA THR A 26 1.38 11.91 -9.03
C THR A 26 1.91 10.52 -9.40
N PRO A 27 1.84 9.52 -8.50
CA PRO A 27 2.20 8.16 -8.87
C PRO A 27 1.19 7.59 -9.86
N LEU A 28 1.55 6.51 -10.58
CA LEU A 28 0.55 5.67 -11.26
C LEU A 28 -0.54 5.27 -10.26
N GLN A 29 -1.79 5.64 -10.54
CA GLN A 29 -2.94 5.38 -9.68
C GLN A 29 -3.69 4.17 -10.20
N ILE A 30 -3.69 3.08 -9.42
CA ILE A 30 -4.45 1.87 -9.72
C ILE A 30 -5.56 1.75 -8.69
N VAL A 31 -6.80 1.74 -9.15
CA VAL A 31 -7.99 1.55 -8.32
C VAL A 31 -8.66 0.24 -8.68
N VAL A 32 -8.74 -0.67 -7.73
CA VAL A 32 -9.45 -1.93 -7.91
C VAL A 32 -10.88 -1.74 -7.46
N ASP A 33 -11.81 -1.65 -8.41
CA ASP A 33 -13.24 -1.67 -8.14
C ASP A 33 -13.67 -3.11 -7.84
N ASN A 34 -13.92 -3.41 -6.57
CA ASN A 34 -14.14 -4.76 -6.06
C ASN A 34 -15.59 -5.25 -6.29
N GLY A 35 -16.08 -5.08 -7.52
CA GLY A 35 -17.43 -5.50 -7.93
C GLY A 35 -18.54 -4.55 -7.49
N SER A 36 -18.32 -3.24 -7.57
CA SER A 36 -19.37 -2.24 -7.30
C SER A 36 -20.39 -2.15 -8.43
N ASP A 37 -21.62 -1.78 -8.07
CA ASP A 37 -22.70 -1.41 -8.99
C ASP A 37 -23.40 -0.14 -8.44
N PRO A 38 -23.39 0.99 -9.17
CA PRO A 38 -22.69 1.22 -10.44
C PRO A 38 -21.16 1.18 -10.27
N ASP A 39 -20.43 1.02 -11.37
CA ASP A 39 -18.97 1.04 -11.31
C ASP A 39 -18.38 2.43 -11.09
N LEU A 40 -17.15 2.45 -10.60
CA LEU A 40 -16.46 3.67 -10.21
C LEU A 40 -16.11 4.59 -11.40
N GLN A 41 -16.10 4.07 -12.64
CA GLN A 41 -15.43 4.76 -13.74
C GLN A 41 -16.12 6.06 -14.15
N GLU A 42 -17.45 6.10 -14.13
CA GLU A 42 -18.21 7.32 -14.39
C GLU A 42 -17.96 8.39 -13.34
N ALA A 43 -17.99 8.01 -12.07
CA ALA A 43 -17.74 8.94 -10.97
C ALA A 43 -16.33 9.57 -11.00
N LEU A 44 -15.32 8.83 -11.50
CA LEU A 44 -13.97 9.37 -11.71
C LEU A 44 -13.92 10.39 -12.84
N ARG A 45 -14.56 10.08 -13.98
CA ARG A 45 -14.64 10.99 -15.13
C ARG A 45 -15.31 12.30 -14.76
N ASP A 46 -16.44 12.25 -14.08
CA ASP A 46 -17.20 13.42 -13.66
C ASP A 46 -16.41 14.31 -12.67
N ALA A 47 -15.58 13.69 -11.83
CA ALA A 47 -14.69 14.41 -10.92
C ALA A 47 -13.41 14.95 -11.59
N GLY A 48 -13.18 14.66 -12.87
CA GLY A 48 -11.95 15.00 -13.58
C GLY A 48 -10.72 14.36 -12.94
N LEU A 49 -10.86 13.11 -12.46
CA LEU A 49 -9.80 12.31 -11.87
C LEU A 49 -9.45 11.17 -12.82
N ASP A 50 -8.15 10.94 -13.02
CA ASP A 50 -7.64 9.88 -13.88
C ASP A 50 -6.94 8.81 -13.05
N ALA A 51 -7.35 7.55 -13.26
CA ALA A 51 -6.79 6.38 -12.62
C ALA A 51 -7.05 5.13 -13.47
N LEU A 52 -6.12 4.18 -13.43
CA LEU A 52 -6.32 2.86 -14.01
C LEU A 52 -7.30 2.07 -13.14
N VAL A 53 -8.52 1.86 -13.63
CA VAL A 53 -9.55 1.11 -12.90
C VAL A 53 -9.54 -0.36 -13.32
N ILE A 54 -9.33 -1.25 -12.36
CA ILE A 54 -9.47 -2.70 -12.54
C ILE A 54 -10.80 -3.12 -11.93
N LYS A 55 -11.75 -3.54 -12.77
CA LYS A 55 -13.06 -4.03 -12.30
C LYS A 55 -12.99 -5.53 -11.99
N ALA A 56 -13.23 -5.88 -10.74
CA ALA A 56 -13.41 -7.27 -10.33
C ALA A 56 -14.85 -7.73 -10.61
N PRO A 57 -15.08 -9.02 -10.92
CA PRO A 57 -16.42 -9.55 -11.17
C PRO A 57 -17.31 -9.59 -9.92
N ALA A 58 -16.72 -9.63 -8.73
CA ALA A 58 -17.42 -9.63 -7.45
C ALA A 58 -16.47 -9.16 -6.34
N ASN A 59 -17.02 -8.83 -5.17
CA ASN A 59 -16.24 -8.47 -3.99
C ASN A 59 -15.52 -9.70 -3.40
N GLY A 60 -14.23 -9.82 -3.70
CA GLY A 60 -13.35 -10.88 -3.19
C GLY A 60 -12.73 -10.56 -1.81
N GLY A 61 -13.14 -9.46 -1.19
CA GLY A 61 -12.53 -8.93 0.02
C GLY A 61 -11.32 -8.02 -0.24
N PHE A 62 -10.87 -7.34 0.82
CA PHE A 62 -9.86 -6.29 0.76
C PHE A 62 -8.50 -6.79 0.27
N ALA A 63 -8.00 -7.90 0.81
CA ALA A 63 -6.70 -8.47 0.44
C ALA A 63 -6.67 -8.94 -1.03
N ALA A 64 -7.76 -9.54 -1.53
CA ALA A 64 -7.86 -9.94 -2.93
C ALA A 64 -7.78 -8.73 -3.87
N GLY A 65 -8.47 -7.64 -3.52
CA GLY A 65 -8.39 -6.37 -4.25
C GLY A 65 -6.95 -5.84 -4.33
N TYR A 66 -6.22 -5.80 -3.21
CA TYR A 66 -4.82 -5.35 -3.23
C TYR A 66 -3.91 -6.27 -4.04
N ASN A 67 -4.10 -7.59 -3.95
CA ASN A 67 -3.29 -8.53 -4.72
C ASN A 67 -3.47 -8.31 -6.23
N HIS A 68 -4.70 -8.07 -6.70
CA HIS A 68 -4.96 -7.75 -8.10
C HIS A 68 -4.27 -6.44 -8.52
N GLY A 69 -4.44 -5.38 -7.72
CA GLY A 69 -3.82 -4.10 -8.03
C GLY A 69 -2.29 -4.13 -7.94
N ALA A 70 -1.72 -4.94 -7.04
CA ALA A 70 -0.28 -5.13 -6.93
C ALA A 70 0.30 -5.91 -8.12
N ALA A 71 -0.41 -6.94 -8.58
CA ALA A 71 -0.03 -7.67 -9.80
C ALA A 71 -0.06 -6.74 -11.03
N GLU A 72 -1.05 -5.86 -11.12
CA GLU A 72 -1.10 -4.87 -12.19
C GLU A 72 0.02 -3.82 -12.07
N ALA A 73 0.27 -3.29 -10.87
CA ALA A 73 1.37 -2.37 -10.64
C ALA A 73 2.71 -2.97 -11.09
N TRP A 74 2.92 -4.26 -10.78
CA TRP A 74 4.09 -5.01 -11.23
C TRP A 74 4.16 -5.12 -12.75
N ARG A 75 3.04 -5.43 -13.42
CA ARG A 75 2.94 -5.51 -14.89
C ARG A 75 3.25 -4.17 -15.57
N GLU A 76 2.87 -3.07 -14.95
CA GLU A 76 3.17 -1.69 -15.37
C GLU A 76 4.62 -1.26 -15.03
N GLY A 77 5.44 -2.15 -14.44
CA GLY A 77 6.85 -1.89 -14.17
C GLY A 77 7.11 -1.06 -12.91
N ALA A 78 6.17 -1.02 -11.96
CA ALA A 78 6.36 -0.28 -10.72
C ALA A 78 7.52 -0.84 -9.88
N GLY A 79 8.51 0.00 -9.56
CA GLY A 79 9.61 -0.36 -8.65
C GLY A 79 9.23 -0.40 -7.17
N SER A 80 8.12 0.25 -6.80
CA SER A 80 7.57 0.31 -5.44
C SER A 80 6.04 0.37 -5.51
N ILE A 81 5.38 -0.21 -4.51
CA ILE A 81 3.92 -0.18 -4.39
C ILE A 81 3.55 0.55 -3.10
N TRP A 82 2.74 1.60 -3.23
CA TRP A 82 2.11 2.28 -2.11
C TRP A 82 0.67 1.80 -1.97
N PHE A 83 0.40 1.06 -0.90
CA PHE A 83 -0.95 0.67 -0.51
C PHE A 83 -1.61 1.78 0.29
N LEU A 84 -2.76 2.25 -0.19
CA LEU A 84 -3.53 3.32 0.45
C LEU A 84 -4.99 2.89 0.55
N ASN A 85 -5.62 3.11 1.70
CA ASN A 85 -7.04 2.87 1.87
C ASN A 85 -7.86 3.91 1.09
N ASN A 86 -9.04 3.53 0.61
CA ASN A 86 -9.85 4.38 -0.24
C ASN A 86 -10.51 5.57 0.45
N ASP A 87 -10.49 5.60 1.77
CA ASP A 87 -11.03 6.65 2.62
C ASP A 87 -9.95 7.54 3.25
N ALA A 88 -8.67 7.26 2.97
CA ALA A 88 -7.56 8.07 3.45
C ALA A 88 -7.58 9.46 2.80
N VAL A 89 -7.29 10.50 3.58
CA VAL A 89 -7.13 11.87 3.09
C VAL A 89 -5.73 12.34 3.45
N LEU A 90 -4.92 12.63 2.43
CA LEU A 90 -3.58 13.13 2.64
C LEU A 90 -3.63 14.60 3.08
N LYS A 91 -2.72 14.96 3.98
CA LYS A 91 -2.59 16.33 4.53
C LYS A 91 -1.21 16.94 4.31
N VAL A 92 -0.23 16.09 4.06
CA VAL A 92 1.16 16.44 3.76
C VAL A 92 1.68 15.49 2.69
N PRO A 93 2.63 15.90 1.85
CA PRO A 93 3.26 15.02 0.88
C PRO A 93 4.04 13.91 1.61
N LEU A 94 3.95 12.68 1.11
CA LEU A 94 4.57 11.51 1.72
C LEU A 94 5.45 10.74 0.74
N LEU A 95 5.16 10.82 -0.56
CA LEU A 95 5.80 9.95 -1.54
C LEU A 95 7.32 10.17 -1.60
N ASP A 96 7.76 11.42 -1.74
CA ASP A 96 9.19 11.76 -1.80
C ASP A 96 9.92 11.33 -0.52
N ARG A 97 9.27 11.46 0.64
CA ARG A 97 9.81 10.99 1.93
C ARG A 97 9.97 9.48 1.94
N PHE A 98 8.98 8.72 1.48
CA PHE A 98 9.08 7.25 1.41
C PHE A 98 10.16 6.80 0.43
N LEU A 99 10.30 7.47 -0.71
CA LEU A 99 11.34 7.17 -1.70
C LEU A 99 12.74 7.47 -1.17
N ALA A 100 12.93 8.59 -0.47
CA ALA A 100 14.20 8.93 0.16
C ALA A 100 14.59 7.88 1.21
N MET A 101 13.68 7.55 2.14
CA MET A 101 13.94 6.53 3.17
C MET A 101 14.25 5.15 2.58
N SER A 102 13.52 4.75 1.54
CA SER A 102 13.75 3.49 0.81
C SER A 102 15.15 3.45 0.17
N SER A 103 15.60 4.58 -0.38
CA SER A 103 16.92 4.69 -1.01
C SER A 103 18.06 4.65 0.01
N GLU A 104 17.87 5.26 1.18
CA GLU A 104 18.86 5.26 2.27
C GLU A 104 18.99 3.90 2.96
N ARG A 105 17.90 3.12 2.99
CA ARG A 105 17.80 1.86 3.72
C ARG A 105 17.17 0.77 2.85
N PRO A 106 17.89 0.28 1.82
CA PRO A 106 17.40 -0.73 0.89
C PRO A 106 17.21 -2.12 1.52
N ASP A 107 17.69 -2.31 2.75
CA ASP A 107 17.45 -3.50 3.57
C ASP A 107 16.04 -3.55 4.19
N ILE A 108 15.30 -2.44 4.17
CA ILE A 108 13.93 -2.34 4.70
C ILE A 108 12.93 -2.43 3.54
N LEU A 109 12.06 -3.43 3.62
CA LEU A 109 11.05 -3.69 2.57
C LEU A 109 9.81 -2.78 2.66
N LEU A 110 9.41 -2.39 3.88
CA LEU A 110 8.14 -1.71 4.12
C LEU A 110 8.33 -0.43 4.92
N TRP A 111 7.74 0.64 4.41
CA TRP A 111 7.69 1.96 5.04
C TRP A 111 6.24 2.36 5.28
N GLY A 112 6.02 3.12 6.34
CA GLY A 112 4.71 3.63 6.71
C GLY A 112 4.83 4.92 7.50
N THR A 113 3.71 5.63 7.56
CA THR A 113 3.53 6.83 8.38
C THR A 113 2.36 6.62 9.32
N HIS A 114 2.19 7.50 10.30
CA HIS A 114 0.97 7.52 11.10
C HIS A 114 -0.24 8.03 10.30
N GLN A 115 -1.43 7.62 10.74
CA GLN A 115 -2.70 8.21 10.37
C GLN A 115 -3.34 8.88 11.60
N THR A 116 -4.21 9.87 11.37
CA THR A 116 -5.00 10.47 12.45
C THR A 116 -6.47 10.15 12.21
N GLU A 117 -7.11 9.57 13.22
CA GLU A 117 -8.52 9.21 13.19
C GLU A 117 -9.20 9.72 14.47
N SER A 118 -10.25 10.53 14.32
CA SER A 118 -10.98 11.12 15.46
C SER A 118 -10.07 11.82 16.48
N GLY A 119 -9.07 12.57 15.99
CA GLY A 119 -8.08 13.27 16.82
C GLY A 119 -7.01 12.38 17.46
N ARG A 120 -7.05 11.07 17.23
CA ARG A 120 -6.06 10.11 17.74
C ARG A 120 -5.06 9.75 16.65
N ARG A 121 -3.78 9.76 17.01
CA ARG A 121 -2.71 9.25 16.15
C ARG A 121 -2.67 7.72 16.25
N LEU A 122 -2.75 7.05 15.11
CA LEU A 122 -2.61 5.62 14.94
C LEU A 122 -1.38 5.33 14.08
N GLY A 123 -0.57 4.35 14.47
CA GLY A 123 0.70 4.05 13.81
C GLY A 123 1.86 4.93 14.27
N THR A 124 2.99 4.82 13.58
CA THR A 124 4.24 5.51 13.91
C THR A 124 4.90 6.05 12.65
N ASP A 125 5.74 7.07 12.84
CA ASP A 125 6.54 7.64 11.75
C ASP A 125 7.88 6.95 11.76
N SER A 126 8.15 6.20 10.69
CA SER A 126 9.29 5.30 10.51
C SER A 126 9.22 3.97 11.30
N GLN A 127 9.44 2.90 10.54
CA GLN A 127 9.38 1.47 10.86
C GLN A 127 8.08 0.93 11.50
N ALA A 128 7.74 -0.28 11.06
CA ALA A 128 6.61 -1.03 11.56
C ALA A 128 6.86 -1.49 13.00
N ASP A 129 6.49 -0.67 13.98
CA ASP A 129 6.27 -1.15 15.35
C ASP A 129 5.24 -2.30 15.37
N TRP A 130 4.47 -2.52 14.30
CA TRP A 130 3.62 -3.69 14.13
C TRP A 130 4.38 -5.02 13.94
N LEU A 131 5.58 -5.01 13.31
CA LEU A 131 6.45 -6.19 13.23
C LEU A 131 7.11 -6.46 14.59
N ALA A 132 7.49 -5.41 15.32
CA ALA A 132 7.95 -5.51 16.69
C ALA A 132 6.84 -5.97 17.65
N TRP A 133 5.60 -5.48 17.46
CA TRP A 133 4.40 -5.88 18.21
C TRP A 133 3.97 -7.32 17.91
N TYR A 134 4.00 -7.75 16.65
CA TYR A 134 3.78 -9.15 16.28
C TYR A 134 4.87 -10.07 16.87
N GLY A 135 6.15 -9.62 16.84
CA GLY A 135 7.26 -10.30 17.51
C GLY A 135 7.07 -10.38 19.04
N PHE A 136 6.59 -9.30 19.66
CA PHE A 136 6.27 -9.20 21.08
C PHE A 136 5.06 -10.09 21.46
N GLN A 137 4.02 -10.13 20.64
CA GLN A 137 2.86 -11.03 20.80
C GLN A 137 3.27 -12.50 20.66
N LYS A 138 4.12 -12.87 19.69
CA LYS A 138 4.67 -14.24 19.59
C LYS A 138 5.41 -14.65 20.87
N ARG A 139 6.14 -13.73 21.50
CA ARG A 139 6.89 -13.96 22.74
C ARG A 139 5.99 -14.09 23.98
N LEU A 140 4.92 -13.30 24.07
CA LEU A 140 3.92 -13.38 25.14
C LEU A 140 3.00 -14.61 25.04
N PHE A 141 2.58 -14.99 23.82
CA PHE A 141 1.59 -16.04 23.60
C PHE A 141 2.17 -17.44 23.29
N ARG A 142 3.48 -17.65 23.51
CA ARG A 142 4.18 -18.95 23.32
C ARG A 142 3.75 -19.70 22.06
N GLY A 143 3.71 -19.04 20.90
CA GLY A 143 3.46 -19.70 19.62
C GLY A 143 2.02 -20.17 19.35
N LYS A 144 1.00 -19.69 20.08
CA LYS A 144 -0.41 -20.05 19.80
C LYS A 144 -1.07 -19.34 18.60
N PHE A 145 -0.30 -18.67 17.75
CA PHE A 145 -0.81 -18.21 16.45
C PHE A 145 -0.70 -19.36 15.44
N ARG A 146 -1.83 -19.83 14.91
CA ARG A 146 -1.85 -20.73 13.74
C ARG A 146 -1.05 -20.05 12.62
N GLU A 147 0.02 -20.71 12.20
CA GLU A 147 0.86 -20.26 11.10
C GLU A 147 0.00 -20.04 9.85
N PHE A 148 0.17 -18.90 9.16
CA PHE A 148 -0.28 -18.73 7.79
C PHE A 148 0.85 -19.24 6.87
N PRO A 149 0.86 -20.53 6.46
CA PRO A 149 2.11 -21.22 6.16
C PRO A 149 2.74 -20.87 4.81
N HIS A 150 1.95 -20.31 3.87
CA HIS A 150 2.35 -20.23 2.46
C HIS A 150 2.84 -18.83 2.04
N ALA A 151 2.16 -17.77 2.45
CA ALA A 151 2.57 -16.41 2.09
C ALA A 151 3.88 -15.99 2.79
N TRP A 152 4.11 -16.46 4.02
CA TRP A 152 5.28 -16.07 4.80
C TRP A 152 6.58 -16.71 4.30
N ARG A 153 6.59 -17.99 3.92
CA ARG A 153 7.80 -18.64 3.39
C ARG A 153 8.26 -18.00 2.09
N ALA A 154 7.33 -17.68 1.19
CA ALA A 154 7.67 -16.99 -0.05
C ALA A 154 8.32 -15.61 0.19
N ILE A 155 7.79 -14.83 1.16
CA ILE A 155 8.36 -13.53 1.53
C ILE A 155 9.71 -13.69 2.23
N HIS A 156 9.82 -14.61 3.19
CA HIS A 156 11.05 -14.89 3.92
C HIS A 156 12.17 -15.39 2.98
N ASP A 157 11.84 -16.33 2.09
CA ASP A 157 12.79 -16.92 1.16
C ASP A 157 13.22 -15.88 0.12
N ALA A 158 12.31 -15.05 -0.41
CA ALA A 158 12.65 -13.94 -1.29
C ALA A 158 13.53 -12.86 -0.61
N LEU A 159 13.36 -12.65 0.70
CA LEU A 159 14.18 -11.72 1.49
C LEU A 159 15.57 -12.28 1.84
N THR A 160 15.68 -13.59 1.99
CA THR A 160 16.93 -14.27 2.38
C THR A 160 17.73 -14.83 1.20
N SER A 161 17.11 -14.95 0.02
CA SER A 161 17.76 -15.44 -1.20
C SER A 161 18.39 -14.36 -2.07
N ARG A 162 18.32 -13.07 -1.70
CA ARG A 162 19.08 -12.04 -2.42
C ARG A 162 20.57 -12.21 -2.12
N PRO A 163 21.44 -12.46 -3.11
CA PRO A 163 22.88 -12.42 -2.87
C PRO A 163 23.23 -11.02 -2.37
N ALA A 164 24.05 -10.94 -1.32
CA ALA A 164 24.53 -9.67 -0.80
C ALA A 164 25.00 -8.80 -1.97
N LEU A 165 24.35 -7.63 -2.16
CA LEU A 165 24.82 -6.63 -3.11
C LEU A 165 26.28 -6.35 -2.77
N GLY A 166 27.17 -6.83 -3.63
CA GLY A 166 28.60 -6.64 -3.50
C GLY A 166 28.85 -5.15 -3.31
N ARG A 167 29.62 -4.80 -2.27
CA ARG A 167 30.15 -3.45 -2.10
C ARG A 167 30.86 -3.07 -3.40
N SER A 168 30.30 -2.10 -4.12
CA SER A 168 31.02 -1.43 -5.20
C SER A 168 32.30 -0.80 -4.62
N PRO A 169 33.47 -0.96 -5.27
CA PRO A 169 34.70 -0.38 -4.79
C PRO A 169 34.64 1.14 -4.93
N ARG A 170 35.06 1.83 -3.86
CA ARG A 170 35.25 3.28 -3.85
C ARG A 170 36.22 3.66 -4.98
N TYR A 171 35.81 4.60 -5.82
CA TYR A 171 36.69 5.53 -6.53
C TYR A 171 36.14 6.93 -6.30
#